data_AF-A0PCZ1-F1
#
_entry.id   AF-A0PCZ1-F1
#
_cell.length_a   1.000
_cell.length_b   1.000
_cell.length_c   1.000
_cell.angle_alpha   90.00
_cell.angle_beta   90.00
_cell.angle_gamma   90.00
#
_symmetry.space_group_name_H-M   'P 1'
#
loop_
_entity.id
_entity.type
_entity.pdbx_description
1 polymer ?
#
loop_
_entity_poly.entity_id
_entity_poly.type
_entity_poly.pdbx_seq_one_letter_code
_entity_poly.pdbx_strand_id
1 'polypeptide(L)'
;MLRAAIVVMMAEGVSAFSVTNGVAMMGRTRSLFSTVSRPTNRRMATSMKAMEYVKLGNSDLKVSRCCLGTMTWGQQNTMEEGVEQLNVAFDEFGVNFIDTAEMYPIPVKAETQGDTDRTISKWLKTKRREDVVLATKVTGYSDRITWLPGRLFE
;
A
#
# COMPACT_ATOMS: atom_id res chain seq x y z
N MET A 1 1.42 -1.80 -19.68
CA MET A 1 2.62 -1.48 -18.88
C MET A 1 2.32 -0.24 -18.04
N LEU A 2 1.69 -0.41 -16.87
CA LEU A 2 1.74 0.56 -15.78
C LEU A 2 2.15 -0.25 -14.55
N ARG A 3 3.25 0.15 -13.91
CA ARG A 3 3.75 -0.50 -12.69
C ARG A 3 2.89 0.00 -11.53
N ALA A 4 2.21 -0.90 -10.81
CA ALA A 4 1.50 -0.54 -9.59
C ALA A 4 2.55 -0.20 -8.51
N ALA A 5 2.52 1.04 -8.02
CA ALA A 5 3.38 1.48 -6.93
C ALA A 5 2.63 1.27 -5.62
N ILE A 6 3.17 0.43 -4.73
CA ILE A 6 2.71 0.36 -3.34
C ILE A 6 3.39 1.51 -2.60
N VAL A 7 2.62 2.48 -2.15
CA VAL A 7 3.17 3.56 -1.33
C VAL A 7 3.20 3.06 0.11
N VAL A 8 4.38 2.70 0.57
CA VAL A 8 4.63 2.36 1.98
C VAL A 8 5.18 3.59 2.67
N MET A 9 4.43 4.15 3.61
CA MET A 9 4.96 5.24 4.44
C MET A 9 5.64 4.63 5.66
N MET A 10 6.95 4.84 5.80
CA MET A 10 7.69 4.44 7.00
C MET A 10 7.64 5.57 8.03
N ALA A 11 7.59 5.24 9.31
CA ALA A 11 7.58 6.22 10.41
C ALA A 11 8.80 7.18 10.44
N GLU A 12 9.86 6.91 9.67
CA GLU A 12 11.06 7.76 9.54
C GLU A 12 11.25 8.38 8.15
N GLY A 13 10.27 8.26 7.24
CA GLY A 13 10.33 8.83 5.89
C GLY A 13 9.50 8.09 4.85
N VAL A 14 9.18 8.74 3.74
CA VAL A 14 8.42 8.14 2.63
C VAL A 14 9.35 7.23 1.81
N SER A 15 9.07 5.94 1.73
CA SER A 15 9.79 5.00 0.87
C SER A 15 8.79 4.24 -0.01
N ALA A 16 8.66 4.64 -1.27
CA ALA A 16 7.82 3.90 -2.22
C ALA A 16 8.49 2.56 -2.59
N PHE A 17 7.77 1.45 -2.44
CA PHE A 17 8.25 0.13 -2.86
C PHE A 17 7.36 -0.37 -4.01
N SER A 18 7.97 -0.72 -5.14
CA SER A 18 7.28 -1.37 -6.25
C SER A 18 7.38 -2.88 -6.08
N VAL A 19 6.27 -3.56 -5.77
CA VAL A 19 6.21 -5.03 -5.86
C VAL A 19 5.89 -5.37 -7.31
N THR A 20 6.90 -5.82 -8.06
CA THR A 20 6.69 -6.38 -9.41
C THR A 20 6.53 -7.88 -9.32
N ASN A 21 5.44 -8.42 -9.86
CA ASN A 21 5.28 -9.85 -10.09
C ASN A 21 6.50 -10.40 -10.85
N GLY A 22 7.15 -11.39 -10.26
CA GLY A 22 8.32 -12.05 -10.83
C GLY A 22 7.95 -12.77 -12.13
N VAL A 23 8.43 -12.25 -13.27
CA VAL A 23 8.60 -13.02 -14.51
C VAL A 23 9.89 -12.54 -15.17
N ALA A 24 10.96 -13.32 -15.02
CA ALA A 24 12.20 -13.13 -15.76
C ALA A 24 11.99 -13.61 -17.21
N MET A 25 11.75 -12.68 -18.14
CA MET A 25 11.80 -12.97 -19.58
C MET A 25 13.23 -12.76 -20.08
N MET A 26 13.91 -13.88 -20.34
CA MET A 26 15.28 -14.01 -20.84
C MET A 26 15.38 -13.55 -22.30
N GLY A 27 15.74 -12.28 -22.52
CA GLY A 27 16.15 -11.74 -23.82
C GLY A 27 17.66 -11.85 -24.00
N ARG A 28 18.11 -12.70 -24.93
CA ARG A 28 19.51 -12.90 -25.29
C ARG A 28 20.07 -11.69 -26.05
N THR A 29 21.24 -11.18 -25.66
CA THR A 29 22.30 -10.74 -26.60
C THR A 29 23.64 -10.51 -25.89
N ARG A 30 24.59 -11.40 -26.22
CA ARG A 30 26.07 -11.27 -26.32
C ARG A 30 26.87 -10.54 -25.22
N SER A 31 27.49 -11.38 -24.38
CA SER A 31 28.95 -11.47 -24.15
C SER A 31 29.77 -10.18 -24.06
N LEU A 32 30.14 -9.81 -22.83
CA LEU A 32 31.52 -9.47 -22.48
C LEU A 32 31.82 -10.11 -21.12
N PHE A 33 32.66 -11.14 -21.12
CA PHE A 33 33.24 -11.69 -19.90
C PHE A 33 34.14 -10.63 -19.26
N SER A 34 33.79 -10.21 -18.04
CA SER A 34 34.82 -9.99 -17.02
C SER A 34 34.45 -10.90 -15.86
N THR A 35 35.42 -11.68 -15.39
CA THR A 35 35.29 -12.51 -14.20
C THR A 35 35.06 -11.58 -13.02
N VAL A 36 33.80 -11.27 -12.73
CA VAL A 36 33.41 -10.73 -11.44
C VAL A 36 33.56 -11.88 -10.46
N SER A 37 34.68 -11.88 -9.73
CA SER A 37 34.81 -12.65 -8.50
C SER A 37 33.53 -12.45 -7.70
N ARG A 38 32.83 -13.57 -7.44
CA ARG A 38 31.66 -13.58 -6.55
C ARG A 38 32.06 -12.84 -5.28
N PRO A 39 31.42 -11.72 -4.94
CA PRO A 39 31.70 -11.11 -3.65
C PRO A 39 31.28 -12.14 -2.60
N THR A 40 32.25 -12.61 -1.82
CA THR A 40 32.10 -13.46 -0.64
C THR A 40 31.41 -12.70 0.51
N ASN A 41 30.65 -11.66 0.18
CA ASN A 41 30.07 -10.78 1.16
C ASN A 41 28.77 -11.39 1.68
N ARG A 42 28.91 -12.16 2.76
CA ARG A 42 27.87 -12.71 3.64
C ARG A 42 26.98 -11.63 4.30
N ARG A 43 26.92 -10.41 3.74
CA ARG A 43 26.21 -9.23 4.26
C ARG A 43 25.09 -8.72 3.35
N MET A 44 24.64 -9.51 2.37
CA MET A 44 23.41 -9.22 1.60
C MET A 44 22.31 -10.27 1.77
N ALA A 45 22.39 -11.10 2.81
CA ALA A 45 21.18 -11.64 3.39
C ALA A 45 20.76 -10.64 4.47
N THR A 46 20.10 -9.55 4.07
CA THR A 46 19.37 -8.72 5.01
C THR A 46 18.44 -9.68 5.74
N SER A 47 18.75 -10.01 6.99
CA SER A 47 17.82 -10.71 7.88
C SER A 47 16.50 -9.96 7.75
N MET A 48 15.47 -10.60 7.18
CA MET A 48 14.13 -10.04 7.18
C MET A 48 13.73 -9.95 8.65
N LYS A 49 13.99 -8.78 9.22
CA LYS A 49 13.62 -8.47 10.60
C LYS A 49 12.10 -8.57 10.65
N ALA A 50 11.57 -9.30 11.64
CA ALA A 50 10.12 -9.36 11.86
C ALA A 50 9.54 -7.95 12.00
N MET A 51 8.26 -7.78 11.65
CA MET A 51 7.58 -6.48 11.71
C MET A 51 7.73 -5.83 13.08
N GLU A 52 8.18 -4.59 13.09
CA GLU A 52 8.27 -3.78 14.30
C GLU A 52 6.96 -3.03 14.51
N TYR A 53 6.43 -3.07 15.73
CA TYR A 53 5.23 -2.33 16.12
C TYR A 53 5.61 -1.22 17.09
N VAL A 54 5.14 0.00 16.80
CA VAL A 54 5.44 1.21 17.56
C VAL A 54 4.14 1.85 18.06
N LYS A 55 4.22 2.64 19.14
CA LYS A 55 3.07 3.44 19.60
C LYS A 55 2.85 4.60 18.64
N LEU A 56 1.60 4.86 18.26
CA LEU A 56 1.25 6.00 17.42
C LEU A 56 1.21 7.29 18.25
N GLY A 57 2.24 8.12 18.13
CA GLY A 57 2.36 9.38 18.89
C GLY A 57 2.24 9.15 20.40
N ASN A 58 1.38 9.93 21.05
CA ASN A 58 1.14 9.83 22.51
C ASN A 58 0.01 8.83 22.87
N SER A 59 -0.51 8.09 21.90
CA SER A 59 -1.61 7.13 22.15
C SER A 59 -1.10 5.76 22.60
N ASP A 60 -2.01 4.90 23.06
CA ASP A 60 -1.75 3.49 23.34
C ASP A 60 -1.89 2.58 22.11
N LEU A 61 -2.22 3.15 20.95
CA LEU A 61 -2.40 2.40 19.72
C LEU A 61 -1.07 1.88 19.18
N LYS A 62 -0.96 0.56 18.99
CA LYS A 62 0.21 -0.09 18.40
C LYS A 62 0.00 -0.29 16.90
N VAL A 63 0.85 0.33 16.11
CA VAL A 63 0.84 0.25 14.64
C VAL A 63 2.13 -0.37 14.14
N SER A 64 2.07 -1.08 13.01
CA SER A 64 3.25 -1.48 12.26
C SER A 64 4.08 -0.24 11.92
N ARG A 65 5.41 -0.35 11.97
CA ARG A 65 6.35 0.74 11.68
C ARG A 65 6.21 1.29 10.26
N CYS A 66 5.61 0.51 9.37
CA CYS A 66 5.16 0.93 8.06
C CYS A 66 3.63 0.94 7.95
N CYS A 67 3.11 1.85 7.13
CA CYS A 67 1.71 1.96 6.78
C CYS A 67 1.50 1.62 5.30
N LEU A 68 0.44 0.89 4.99
CA LEU A 68 0.02 0.58 3.62
C LEU A 68 -0.91 1.67 3.08
N GLY A 69 -0.45 2.42 2.08
CA GLY A 69 -1.29 3.34 1.31
C GLY A 69 -2.07 2.64 0.19
N THR A 70 -3.31 3.07 -0.03
CA THR A 70 -4.31 2.30 -0.81
C THR A 70 -4.97 3.07 -1.97
N MET A 71 -4.41 4.23 -2.34
CA MET A 71 -5.03 5.19 -3.27
C MET A 71 -5.25 4.70 -4.71
N THR A 72 -4.76 3.51 -5.08
CA THR A 72 -4.74 3.02 -6.47
C THR A 72 -5.86 2.01 -6.79
N TRP A 73 -6.55 1.51 -5.77
CA TRP A 73 -7.52 0.41 -5.90
C TRP A 73 -8.88 0.88 -6.43
N GLY A 74 -9.28 0.35 -7.59
CA GLY A 74 -10.43 0.84 -8.37
C GLY A 74 -10.05 1.75 -9.55
N GLN A 75 -8.76 2.04 -9.76
CA GLN A 75 -8.25 2.71 -10.97
C GLN A 75 -7.07 1.96 -11.59
N GLN A 76 -5.92 1.98 -10.93
CA GLN A 76 -4.70 1.35 -11.45
C GLN A 76 -4.63 -0.12 -11.07
N ASN A 77 -5.32 -0.50 -9.99
CA ASN A 77 -5.47 -1.86 -9.53
C ASN A 77 -6.94 -2.24 -9.50
N THR A 78 -7.21 -3.52 -9.77
CA THR A 78 -8.56 -4.07 -9.54
C THR A 78 -8.81 -4.25 -8.04
N MET A 79 -10.07 -4.48 -7.68
CA MET A 79 -10.43 -4.82 -6.30
C MET A 79 -9.71 -6.10 -5.84
N GLU A 80 -9.64 -7.11 -6.70
CA GLU A 80 -9.00 -8.39 -6.41
C GLU A 80 -7.50 -8.22 -6.15
N GLU A 81 -6.82 -7.40 -6.95
CA GLU A 81 -5.41 -7.05 -6.72
C GLU A 81 -5.21 -6.29 -5.41
N GLY A 82 -6.13 -5.39 -5.04
CA GLY A 82 -6.08 -4.67 -3.77
C GLY A 82 -6.26 -5.60 -2.57
N VAL A 83 -7.21 -6.54 -2.64
CA VAL A 83 -7.40 -7.59 -1.61
C VAL A 83 -6.14 -8.46 -1.48
N GLU A 84 -5.51 -8.82 -2.60
CA GLU A 84 -4.28 -9.62 -2.57
C GLU A 84 -3.11 -8.86 -1.97
N GLN A 85 -2.94 -7.58 -2.32
CA GLN A 85 -1.93 -6.72 -1.68
C GLN A 85 -2.16 -6.61 -0.17
N LEU A 86 -3.42 -6.55 0.29
CA LEU A 86 -3.77 -6.55 1.71
C LEU A 86 -3.44 -7.88 2.39
N ASN A 87 -3.73 -9.02 1.76
CA ASN A 87 -3.36 -10.33 2.28
C ASN A 87 -1.84 -10.43 2.46
N VAL A 88 -1.07 -10.10 1.43
CA VAL A 88 0.39 -10.12 1.50
C VAL A 88 0.90 -9.19 2.60
N ALA A 89 0.44 -7.93 2.62
CA ALA A 89 0.89 -6.95 3.61
C ALA A 89 0.56 -7.40 5.05
N PHE A 90 -0.66 -7.85 5.31
CA PHE A 90 -1.12 -8.19 6.66
C PHE A 90 -0.64 -9.57 7.10
N ASP A 91 -0.84 -10.61 6.29
CA ASP A 91 -0.59 -12.00 6.66
C ASP A 91 0.90 -12.37 6.55
N GLU A 92 1.61 -11.91 5.52
CA GLU A 92 3.02 -12.26 5.31
C GLU A 92 3.99 -11.28 5.96
N PHE A 93 3.68 -9.98 5.86
CA PHE A 93 4.56 -8.92 6.37
C PHE A 93 4.13 -8.35 7.72
N GLY A 94 2.95 -8.68 8.24
CA GLY A 94 2.48 -8.20 9.55
C GLY A 94 2.10 -6.72 9.58
N VAL A 95 1.80 -6.10 8.44
CA VAL A 95 1.36 -4.70 8.38
C VAL A 95 -0.08 -4.61 8.89
N ASN A 96 -0.30 -3.90 10.01
CA ASN A 96 -1.63 -3.71 10.57
C ASN A 96 -2.20 -2.30 10.34
N PHE A 97 -1.39 -1.37 9.83
CA PHE A 97 -1.76 0.02 9.67
C PHE A 97 -2.06 0.36 8.20
N ILE A 98 -3.32 0.64 7.91
CA ILE A 98 -3.85 0.85 6.56
C ILE A 98 -4.38 2.28 6.44
N ASP A 99 -3.96 2.98 5.39
CA ASP A 99 -4.37 4.35 5.07
C ASP A 99 -5.32 4.37 3.86
N THR A 100 -6.47 5.02 4.02
CA THR A 100 -7.47 5.26 2.97
C THR A 100 -8.00 6.70 3.02
N ALA A 101 -8.90 7.06 2.12
CA ALA A 101 -9.64 8.32 2.11
C ALA A 101 -10.96 8.13 1.36
N GLU A 102 -12.00 8.87 1.72
CA GLU A 102 -13.30 8.77 1.06
C GLU A 102 -13.22 9.08 -0.46
N MET A 103 -12.29 9.96 -0.86
CA MET A 103 -12.10 10.35 -2.25
C MET A 103 -11.32 9.33 -3.10
N TYR A 104 -10.64 8.37 -2.46
CA TYR A 104 -9.85 7.38 -3.21
C TYR A 104 -10.78 6.50 -4.05
N PRO A 105 -10.34 6.08 -5.25
CA PRO A 105 -8.96 6.09 -5.78
C PRO A 105 -8.53 7.34 -6.58
N ILE A 106 -7.23 7.42 -6.91
CA ILE A 106 -6.60 8.46 -7.74
C ILE A 106 -6.29 7.91 -9.15
N PRO A 107 -6.56 8.67 -10.24
CA PRO A 107 -7.22 9.98 -10.29
C PRO A 107 -8.69 9.92 -9.83
N VAL A 108 -9.12 10.96 -9.12
CA VAL A 108 -10.48 11.05 -8.55
C VAL A 108 -11.52 11.17 -9.65
N LYS A 109 -12.56 10.36 -9.58
CA LYS A 109 -13.72 10.38 -10.48
C LYS A 109 -15.00 10.10 -9.68
N ALA A 110 -16.14 10.60 -10.16
CA ALA A 110 -17.42 10.37 -9.49
C ALA A 110 -17.80 8.89 -9.46
N GLU A 111 -17.52 8.18 -10.55
CA GLU A 111 -17.95 6.80 -10.76
C GLU A 111 -17.19 5.82 -9.87
N THR A 112 -15.96 6.14 -9.49
CA THR A 112 -15.07 5.23 -8.74
C THR A 112 -14.80 5.68 -7.32
N GLN A 113 -15.32 6.84 -6.91
CA GLN A 113 -15.22 7.34 -5.55
C GLN A 113 -15.66 6.27 -4.53
N GLY A 114 -14.80 6.00 -3.56
CA GLY A 114 -15.03 5.00 -2.51
C GLY A 114 -14.73 3.55 -2.93
N ASP A 115 -14.21 3.29 -4.14
CA ASP A 115 -13.85 1.92 -4.55
C ASP A 115 -12.71 1.34 -3.71
N THR A 116 -11.78 2.17 -3.24
CA THR A 116 -10.76 1.77 -2.27
C THR A 116 -11.41 1.27 -0.98
N ASP A 117 -12.39 2.01 -0.44
CA ASP A 117 -13.08 1.62 0.79
C ASP A 117 -13.94 0.36 0.59
N ARG A 118 -14.55 0.19 -0.60
CA ARG A 118 -15.25 -1.06 -0.97
C ARG A 118 -14.28 -2.25 -1.02
N THR A 119 -13.08 -2.04 -1.54
CA THR A 119 -12.01 -3.05 -1.56
C THR A 119 -11.57 -3.43 -0.14
N ILE A 120 -11.30 -2.44 0.71
CA ILE A 120 -10.95 -2.66 2.12
C ILE A 120 -12.09 -3.34 2.87
N SER A 121 -13.34 -2.95 2.64
CA SER A 121 -14.53 -3.55 3.26
C SER A 121 -14.67 -5.04 2.89
N LYS A 122 -14.42 -5.39 1.61
CA LYS A 122 -14.42 -6.80 1.16
C LYS A 122 -13.36 -7.61 1.89
N TRP A 123 -12.15 -7.07 2.04
CA TRP A 123 -11.07 -7.73 2.77
C TRP A 123 -11.31 -7.80 4.28
N LEU A 124 -11.77 -6.72 4.92
CA LEU A 124 -12.01 -6.67 6.37
C LEU A 124 -13.00 -7.72 6.87
N LYS A 125 -13.95 -8.15 6.03
CA LYS A 125 -14.88 -9.24 6.36
C LYS A 125 -14.19 -10.58 6.62
N THR A 126 -12.94 -10.75 6.19
CA THR A 126 -12.16 -11.99 6.37
C THR A 126 -11.19 -11.90 7.55
N LYS A 127 -11.12 -10.76 8.24
CA LYS A 127 -10.15 -10.48 9.31
C LYS A 127 -10.87 -10.16 10.63
N ARG A 128 -10.13 -10.30 11.73
CA ARG A 128 -10.55 -9.77 13.02
C ARG A 128 -10.37 -8.26 13.01
N ARG A 129 -11.44 -7.51 13.27
CA ARG A 129 -11.44 -6.04 13.13
C ARG A 129 -10.47 -5.38 14.10
N GLU A 130 -10.30 -5.94 15.29
CA GLU A 130 -9.43 -5.46 16.36
C GLU A 130 -7.93 -5.55 16.03
N ASP A 131 -7.57 -6.42 15.07
CA ASP A 131 -6.17 -6.60 14.66
C ASP A 131 -5.73 -5.55 13.61
N VAL A 132 -6.67 -4.72 13.11
CA VAL A 132 -6.44 -3.76 12.02
C VAL A 132 -6.61 -2.32 12.50
N VAL A 133 -5.63 -1.49 12.22
CA VAL A 133 -5.71 -0.03 12.36
C VAL A 133 -5.99 0.58 10.99
N LEU A 134 -7.21 1.10 10.83
CA LEU A 134 -7.64 1.77 9.60
C LEU A 134 -7.73 3.28 9.85
N ALA A 135 -6.94 4.06 9.11
CA ALA A 135 -7.03 5.51 9.07
C ALA A 135 -7.68 5.96 7.76
N THR A 136 -8.78 6.71 7.87
CA THR A 136 -9.44 7.34 6.72
C THR A 136 -9.36 8.87 6.83
N LYS A 137 -9.65 9.56 5.72
CA LYS A 137 -9.58 11.01 5.61
C LYS A 137 -10.87 11.53 4.99
N VAL A 138 -11.37 12.61 5.56
CA VAL A 138 -12.46 13.40 5.01
C VAL A 138 -11.85 14.47 4.09
N THR A 139 -12.40 14.62 2.90
CA THR A 139 -11.91 15.59 1.91
C THR A 139 -12.49 16.97 2.20
N GLY A 140 -11.67 18.01 2.01
CA GLY A 140 -12.14 19.39 2.10
C GLY A 140 -13.08 19.75 0.94
N TYR A 141 -13.87 20.81 1.14
CA TYR A 141 -14.74 21.35 0.09
C TYR A 141 -13.94 21.76 -1.15
N SER A 142 -14.51 21.50 -2.34
CA SER A 142 -13.93 21.90 -3.63
C SER A 142 -15.03 22.15 -4.65
N ASP A 143 -15.04 23.35 -5.25
CA ASP A 143 -15.97 23.69 -6.35
C ASP A 143 -15.78 22.83 -7.60
N ARG A 144 -14.64 22.13 -7.71
CA ARG A 144 -14.32 21.25 -8.85
C ARG A 144 -14.82 19.82 -8.67
N ILE A 145 -15.13 19.41 -7.43
CA ILE A 145 -15.55 18.05 -7.09
C ILE A 145 -16.93 18.14 -6.45
N THR A 146 -17.95 18.34 -7.28
CA THR A 146 -19.33 18.63 -6.83
C THR A 146 -20.09 17.40 -6.33
N TRP A 147 -19.62 16.20 -6.65
CA TRP A 147 -20.24 14.93 -6.27
C TRP A 147 -19.75 14.38 -4.93
N LEU A 148 -18.69 14.95 -4.36
CA LEU A 148 -18.21 14.56 -3.03
C LEU A 148 -18.89 15.45 -1.98
N PRO A 149 -19.54 14.89 -0.96
CA PRO A 149 -20.24 15.67 0.04
C PRO A 149 -19.26 16.53 0.85
N GLY A 150 -19.26 17.85 0.63
CA GLY A 150 -18.38 18.80 1.33
C GLY A 150 -19.07 20.07 1.82
N ARG A 151 -20.38 20.22 1.58
CA ARG A 151 -21.17 21.34 2.10
C ARG A 151 -21.62 21.00 3.53
N LEU A 152 -20.85 21.45 4.51
CA LEU A 152 -21.29 21.46 5.91
C LEU A 152 -22.29 22.61 6.07
N PHE A 153 -23.58 22.27 5.94
CA PHE A 153 -24.74 23.13 6.23
C PHE A 153 -24.92 24.35 5.29
N GLU A 154 -26.09 24.42 4.65
CA GLU A 154 -26.72 25.68 4.22
C GLU A 154 -27.74 26.11 5.27
#